data_AF-A0A7L5ZDR2-F1
#
_entry.id   AF-A0A7L5ZDR2-F1
#
_cell.length_a   1.000
_cell.length_b   1.000
_cell.length_c   1.000
_cell.angle_alpha   90.00
_cell.angle_beta   90.00
_cell.angle_gamma   90.00
#
_symmetry.space_group_name_H-M   'P 1'
#
loop_
_entity.id
_entity.type
_entity.pdbx_description
1 polymer ?
#
loop_
_entity_poly.entity_id
_entity_poly.type
_entity_poly.pdbx_seq_one_letter_code
_entity_poly.pdbx_strand_id
1 'polypeptide(L)'
;MAVSRRVLLAGGAALGLTGCVGGTSQPAGGVTSWVPQSGASTPAVAASSASEPVRRLRLEQTAAERARTQTSLVQLDDHPLYRFEWFGRTARVDSATSPSPVPVETHGFGCTLFAGFGGTPIVGRNFDWDPAPATLIRVIPSDGPRSLVMMDARYLGAETDLMADRAPLLRGAGGVVDGINEHGLFVGLAADETAHDDGMDALPGRPTVGSLAILRLILDRARSVAQAINVASSYNIDFTGGPLLHYFLADSSGDAAVLEVHGRRLVVVPKAKDRRWACLENFHLADTPEDRRRNHACYGACARALTASDGLLTTESAFGLLDEVR
;
A
#
# COMPACT_ATOMS: atom_id res chain seq x y z
N MET A 1 -11.89 7.88 17.37
CA MET A 1 -11.17 6.60 17.60
C MET A 1 -10.98 5.98 16.22
N ALA A 2 -9.76 6.03 15.69
CA ALA A 2 -9.45 5.43 14.40
C ALA A 2 -9.57 3.90 14.52
N VAL A 3 -10.42 3.30 13.71
CA VAL A 3 -10.61 1.84 13.64
C VAL A 3 -9.67 1.32 12.55
N SER A 4 -8.49 0.86 12.95
CA SER A 4 -7.54 0.17 12.10
C SER A 4 -7.81 -1.33 12.07
N ARG A 5 -7.71 -1.89 10.87
CA ARG A 5 -8.04 -3.28 10.54
C ARG A 5 -6.77 -4.06 10.25
N ARG A 6 -6.74 -5.27 10.81
CA ARG A 6 -5.59 -6.18 10.81
C ARG A 6 -5.77 -7.19 9.69
N VAL A 7 -4.73 -7.37 8.88
CA VAL A 7 -4.70 -8.42 7.87
C VAL A 7 -3.47 -9.26 8.14
N LEU A 8 -3.70 -10.51 8.52
CA LEU A 8 -2.66 -11.53 8.57
C LEU A 8 -3.04 -12.63 7.57
N LEU A 9 -2.19 -12.80 6.57
CA LEU A 9 -2.26 -13.96 5.68
C LEU A 9 -1.36 -15.05 6.26
N ALA A 10 -1.92 -15.82 7.19
CA ALA A 10 -1.32 -17.02 7.75
C ALA A 10 -2.23 -18.22 7.49
N GLY A 11 -1.66 -19.39 7.17
CA GLY A 11 -2.42 -20.61 7.01
C GLY A 11 -2.85 -21.20 8.37
N GLY A 12 -4.17 -21.23 8.65
CA GLY A 12 -4.78 -22.16 9.63
C GLY A 12 -5.48 -21.55 10.87
N ALA A 13 -6.80 -21.77 10.92
CA ALA A 13 -7.77 -21.98 12.04
C ALA A 13 -7.74 -21.21 13.41
N ALA A 14 -8.67 -20.24 13.53
CA ALA A 14 -9.77 -20.05 14.52
C ALA A 14 -9.62 -19.81 16.06
N LEU A 15 -10.42 -18.81 16.53
CA LEU A 15 -11.03 -18.50 17.86
C LEU A 15 -10.12 -17.93 18.98
N GLY A 16 -10.45 -16.88 19.77
CA GLY A 16 -11.63 -16.01 19.90
C GLY A 16 -11.49 -14.91 21.00
N LEU A 17 -12.11 -13.74 20.73
CA LEU A 17 -12.83 -12.73 21.56
C LEU A 17 -12.32 -12.07 22.89
N THR A 18 -12.72 -10.78 23.00
CA THR A 18 -12.91 -9.84 24.16
C THR A 18 -11.70 -9.01 24.64
N GLY A 19 -11.76 -7.70 24.96
CA GLY A 19 -12.81 -6.66 24.96
C GLY A 19 -12.32 -5.32 25.58
N CYS A 20 -12.56 -4.21 24.87
CA CYS A 20 -12.92 -2.81 25.22
C CYS A 20 -12.20 -1.89 26.26
N VAL A 21 -12.31 -0.58 25.92
CA VAL A 21 -12.32 0.69 26.72
C VAL A 21 -10.94 1.37 26.94
N GLY A 22 -10.69 2.68 26.70
CA GLY A 22 -11.48 3.84 26.25
C GLY A 22 -10.96 5.16 26.91
N GLY A 23 -10.86 6.26 26.13
CA GLY A 23 -10.71 7.66 26.60
C GLY A 23 -9.35 8.31 26.24
N THR A 24 -9.16 9.21 25.28
CA THR A 24 -9.64 10.59 25.00
C THR A 24 -9.15 11.70 25.94
N SER A 25 -8.28 12.58 25.42
CA SER A 25 -8.32 14.03 25.69
C SER A 25 -7.60 14.81 24.59
N GLN A 26 -8.26 15.86 24.10
CA GLN A 26 -7.88 16.77 23.01
C GLN A 26 -6.96 17.94 23.48
N PRO A 27 -6.45 18.76 22.53
CA PRO A 27 -5.20 19.52 22.64
C PRO A 27 -5.41 21.04 22.83
N ALA A 28 -4.31 21.80 22.91
CA ALA A 28 -4.32 23.26 22.90
C ALA A 28 -3.11 23.87 22.16
N GLY A 29 -3.40 24.87 21.30
CA GLY A 29 -2.51 25.97 20.86
C GLY A 29 -1.47 25.58 19.80
N GLY A 30 -1.40 26.13 18.58
CA GLY A 30 -1.81 27.44 18.10
C GLY A 30 -0.60 28.37 18.08
N VAL A 31 0.02 28.62 16.92
CA VAL A 31 0.87 29.80 16.71
C VAL A 31 0.81 30.26 15.25
N THR A 32 0.83 31.57 15.15
CA THR A 32 0.55 32.53 14.09
C THR A 32 1.57 32.62 12.96
N SER A 33 1.04 33.03 11.82
CA SER A 33 1.68 33.48 10.57
C SER A 33 2.69 34.62 10.72
N TRP A 34 3.76 34.56 9.93
CA TRP A 34 4.64 35.69 9.63
C TRP A 34 4.86 35.80 8.11
N VAL A 35 4.72 37.01 7.58
CA VAL A 35 4.99 37.41 6.19
C VAL A 35 6.04 38.51 6.22
N PRO A 36 6.97 38.53 5.25
CA PRO A 36 7.35 39.81 4.64
C PRO A 36 7.41 39.76 3.10
N GLN A 37 6.95 40.87 2.52
CA GLN A 37 7.32 41.44 1.22
C GLN A 37 8.84 41.69 1.15
N SER A 38 9.56 41.82 0.03
CA SER A 38 9.29 41.98 -1.41
C SER A 38 10.67 41.96 -2.11
N GLY A 39 10.71 41.62 -3.41
CA GLY A 39 11.64 42.29 -4.33
C GLY A 39 12.58 41.43 -5.18
N ALA A 40 12.30 41.47 -6.48
CA ALA A 40 13.22 41.40 -7.62
C ALA A 40 13.65 40.05 -8.19
N SER A 41 13.48 40.02 -9.52
CA SER A 41 14.09 39.13 -10.53
C SER A 41 13.33 37.84 -10.79
N THR A 42 12.42 37.87 -11.76
CA THR A 42 11.86 36.68 -12.41
C THR A 42 12.98 35.97 -13.18
N PRO A 43 13.45 34.77 -12.80
CA PRO A 43 14.08 33.89 -13.76
C PRO A 43 12.94 33.26 -14.57
N ALA A 44 13.14 33.13 -15.87
CA ALA A 44 12.22 32.45 -16.76
C ALA A 44 11.76 31.13 -16.13
N VAL A 45 10.45 31.01 -15.88
CA VAL A 45 9.81 29.75 -15.54
C VAL A 45 10.07 28.84 -16.73
N ALA A 46 11.07 27.98 -16.60
CA ALA A 46 11.29 26.89 -17.53
C ALA A 46 9.97 26.14 -17.64
N ALA A 47 9.48 26.03 -18.87
CA ALA A 47 8.23 25.39 -19.18
C ALA A 47 8.12 24.05 -18.44
N SER A 48 7.11 23.96 -17.56
CA SER A 48 6.62 22.73 -16.97
C SER A 48 6.60 21.64 -18.05
N SER A 49 7.46 20.64 -17.94
CA SER A 49 7.40 19.46 -18.80
C SER A 49 6.01 18.87 -18.68
N ALA A 50 5.23 18.89 -19.76
CA ALA A 50 3.90 18.28 -19.78
C ALA A 50 4.05 16.82 -19.35
N SER A 51 3.48 16.47 -18.19
CA SER A 51 3.50 15.12 -17.66
C SER A 51 2.79 14.17 -18.64
N GLU A 52 3.42 13.06 -19.01
CA GLU A 52 2.77 11.99 -19.79
C GLU A 52 1.41 11.64 -19.16
N PRO A 53 0.32 11.58 -19.95
CA PRO A 53 -0.99 11.37 -19.38
C PRO A 53 -1.10 10.00 -18.72
N VAL A 54 -1.75 9.96 -17.56
CA VAL A 54 -1.93 8.75 -16.77
C VAL A 54 -2.70 7.71 -17.58
N ARG A 55 -2.11 6.55 -17.81
CA ARG A 55 -2.72 5.45 -18.56
C ARG A 55 -3.66 4.67 -17.65
N ARG A 56 -4.81 4.26 -18.20
CA ARG A 56 -5.80 3.46 -17.46
C ARG A 56 -5.28 2.04 -17.23
N LEU A 57 -5.50 1.53 -16.02
CA LEU A 57 -5.39 0.11 -15.72
C LEU A 57 -6.65 -0.62 -16.24
N ARG A 58 -6.48 -1.48 -17.22
CA ARG A 58 -7.55 -2.27 -17.82
C ARG A 58 -7.67 -3.62 -17.11
N LEU A 59 -8.86 -3.88 -16.58
CA LEU A 59 -9.26 -5.16 -15.97
C LEU A 59 -10.30 -5.82 -16.88
N GLU A 60 -9.92 -6.92 -17.51
CA GLU A 60 -10.76 -7.62 -18.50
C GLU A 60 -11.43 -8.83 -17.90
N GLN A 61 -12.74 -8.97 -18.11
CA GLN A 61 -13.54 -10.08 -17.65
C GLN A 61 -14.57 -10.44 -18.72
N THR A 62 -14.75 -11.73 -18.99
CA THR A 62 -15.89 -12.27 -19.74
C THR A 62 -17.19 -12.13 -18.95
N ALA A 63 -18.35 -12.27 -19.61
CA ALA A 63 -19.64 -12.23 -18.93
C ALA A 63 -19.74 -13.30 -17.81
N ALA A 64 -19.22 -14.50 -18.05
CA ALA A 64 -19.20 -15.58 -17.06
C ALA A 64 -18.31 -15.26 -15.86
N GLU A 65 -17.12 -14.68 -16.09
CA GLU A 65 -16.21 -14.26 -15.02
C GLU A 65 -16.82 -13.14 -14.17
N ARG A 66 -17.48 -12.16 -14.80
CA ARG A 66 -18.19 -11.08 -14.09
C ARG A 66 -19.26 -11.63 -13.16
N ALA A 67 -20.09 -12.55 -13.67
CA ALA A 67 -21.14 -13.20 -12.88
C ALA A 67 -20.57 -13.98 -11.70
N ARG A 68 -19.46 -14.72 -11.91
CA ARG A 68 -18.76 -15.44 -10.83
C ARG A 68 -18.21 -14.50 -9.77
N THR A 69 -17.57 -13.40 -10.19
CA THR A 69 -17.05 -12.39 -9.26
C THR A 69 -18.14 -11.82 -8.37
N GLN A 70 -19.27 -11.42 -8.97
CA GLN A 70 -20.38 -10.84 -8.21
C GLN A 70 -21.06 -11.85 -7.29
N THR A 71 -21.22 -13.10 -7.73
CA THR A 71 -21.87 -14.15 -6.92
C THR A 71 -21.01 -14.56 -5.73
N SER A 72 -19.68 -14.43 -5.83
CA SER A 72 -18.74 -14.86 -4.78
C SER A 72 -18.66 -13.95 -3.54
N LEU A 73 -19.32 -12.77 -3.55
CA LEU A 73 -19.30 -11.83 -2.43
C LEU A 73 -19.96 -12.41 -1.18
N VAL A 74 -19.23 -12.30 -0.07
CA VAL A 74 -19.69 -12.62 1.28
C VAL A 74 -19.26 -11.50 2.23
N GLN A 75 -20.14 -11.11 3.14
CA GLN A 75 -19.80 -10.30 4.31
C GLN A 75 -19.41 -11.23 5.46
N LEU A 76 -18.25 -11.02 6.06
CA LEU A 76 -17.67 -11.89 7.09
C LEU A 76 -18.00 -11.44 8.52
N ASP A 77 -18.29 -10.16 8.74
CA ASP A 77 -18.62 -9.59 10.05
C ASP A 77 -19.54 -8.35 9.96
N ASP A 78 -19.96 -7.83 11.10
CA ASP A 78 -20.86 -6.67 11.22
C ASP A 78 -20.14 -5.31 11.12
N HIS A 79 -18.81 -5.31 11.06
CA HIS A 79 -18.01 -4.10 10.84
C HIS A 79 -17.33 -4.26 9.48
N PRO A 80 -18.02 -3.96 8.37
CA PRO A 80 -18.10 -4.95 7.31
C PRO A 80 -16.73 -5.28 6.72
N LEU A 81 -16.24 -6.48 6.99
CA LEU A 81 -15.17 -7.15 6.26
C LEU A 81 -15.82 -7.96 5.14
N TYR A 82 -15.56 -7.57 3.90
CA TYR A 82 -16.04 -8.32 2.74
C TYR A 82 -14.98 -9.30 2.26
N ARG A 83 -15.44 -10.39 1.63
CA ARG A 83 -14.60 -11.30 0.87
C ARG A 83 -15.25 -11.65 -0.45
N PHE A 84 -14.48 -11.65 -1.53
CA PHE A 84 -14.93 -12.20 -2.81
C PHE A 84 -13.76 -12.72 -3.66
N GLU A 85 -14.09 -13.41 -4.75
CA GLU A 85 -13.12 -13.90 -5.74
C GLU A 85 -13.23 -13.06 -7.02
N TRP A 86 -12.11 -12.48 -7.45
CA TRP A 86 -12.05 -11.74 -8.71
C TRP A 86 -11.52 -12.63 -9.82
N PHE A 87 -12.27 -12.77 -10.92
CA PHE A 87 -11.90 -13.57 -12.09
C PHE A 87 -11.71 -12.67 -13.30
N GLY A 88 -10.69 -12.89 -14.11
CA GLY A 88 -10.45 -12.12 -15.33
C GLY A 88 -9.04 -12.31 -15.86
N ARG A 89 -8.54 -11.38 -16.65
CA ARG A 89 -7.12 -11.36 -17.05
C ARG A 89 -6.26 -10.57 -16.06
N THR A 90 -4.95 -10.80 -16.08
CA THR A 90 -3.99 -9.87 -15.44
C THR A 90 -4.13 -8.47 -16.01
N ALA A 91 -3.83 -7.48 -15.17
CA ALA A 91 -4.03 -6.08 -15.47
C ALA A 91 -3.09 -5.61 -16.58
N ARG A 92 -3.66 -4.83 -17.51
CA ARG A 92 -2.93 -4.24 -18.63
C ARG A 92 -2.97 -2.72 -18.54
N VAL A 93 -1.94 -2.09 -19.08
CA VAL A 93 -1.89 -0.63 -19.20
C VAL A 93 -2.39 -0.30 -20.60
N ASP A 94 -3.52 0.38 -20.68
CA ASP A 94 -4.13 0.76 -21.94
C ASP A 94 -3.42 1.99 -22.55
N SER A 95 -3.58 2.20 -23.85
CA SER A 95 -3.21 3.47 -24.48
C SER A 95 -4.19 4.59 -24.08
N ALA A 96 -5.41 4.25 -23.69
CA ALA A 96 -6.39 5.19 -23.16
C ALA A 96 -5.92 5.85 -21.85
N THR A 97 -6.19 7.14 -21.74
CA THR A 97 -5.83 7.94 -20.57
C THR A 97 -6.96 7.91 -19.53
N SER A 98 -6.60 7.98 -18.26
CA SER A 98 -7.55 8.24 -17.17
C SER A 98 -7.61 9.75 -16.91
N PRO A 99 -8.77 10.30 -16.55
CA PRO A 99 -8.83 11.66 -16.05
C PRO A 99 -7.96 11.77 -14.80
N SER A 100 -7.29 12.92 -14.63
CA SER A 100 -6.57 13.21 -13.40
C SER A 100 -7.53 13.13 -12.22
N PRO A 101 -7.18 12.39 -11.15
CA PRO A 101 -8.01 12.35 -9.96
C PRO A 101 -8.15 13.77 -9.38
N VAL A 102 -9.32 14.07 -8.83
CA VAL A 102 -9.51 15.30 -8.04
C VAL A 102 -8.82 15.08 -6.69
N PRO A 103 -7.96 16.01 -6.22
CA PRO A 103 -7.39 15.92 -4.88
C PRO A 103 -8.50 15.81 -3.83
N VAL A 104 -8.39 14.80 -2.96
CA VAL A 104 -9.26 14.65 -1.80
C VAL A 104 -8.44 14.98 -0.57
N GLU A 105 -8.93 15.89 0.28
CA GLU A 105 -8.30 16.13 1.57
C GLU A 105 -8.39 14.85 2.41
N THR A 106 -7.23 14.38 2.88
CA THR A 106 -7.11 13.21 3.74
C THR A 106 -6.25 13.60 4.94
N HIS A 107 -6.64 13.16 6.13
CA HIS A 107 -5.92 13.46 7.36
C HIS A 107 -5.49 12.15 8.04
N GLY A 108 -4.23 12.10 8.48
CA GLY A 108 -3.68 11.07 9.36
C GLY A 108 -3.51 9.70 8.69
N PHE A 109 -2.28 9.36 8.34
CA PHE A 109 -1.88 8.01 7.97
C PHE A 109 -0.95 7.42 9.05
N GLY A 110 -1.23 6.18 9.48
CA GLY A 110 -0.45 5.48 10.51
C GLY A 110 -0.08 4.04 10.10
N CYS A 111 0.37 3.88 8.86
CA CYS A 111 0.72 2.57 8.32
C CYS A 111 2.05 2.08 8.88
N THR A 112 2.05 0.89 9.48
CA THR A 112 3.29 0.15 9.78
C THR A 112 3.30 -1.16 8.99
N LEU A 113 4.43 -1.48 8.37
CA LEU A 113 4.64 -2.75 7.66
C LEU A 113 5.92 -3.41 8.16
N PHE A 114 5.90 -4.73 8.28
CA PHE A 114 7.09 -5.49 8.63
C PHE A 114 7.17 -6.85 7.96
N ALA A 115 8.38 -7.39 7.90
CA ALA A 115 8.64 -8.77 7.52
C ALA A 115 9.66 -9.39 8.46
N GLY A 116 9.42 -10.63 8.88
CA GLY A 116 10.37 -11.48 9.60
C GLY A 116 10.75 -12.70 8.77
N PHE A 117 12.04 -13.03 8.74
CA PHE A 117 12.66 -14.10 7.94
C PHE A 117 13.50 -15.07 8.79
N GLY A 118 13.33 -15.07 10.12
CA GLY A 118 14.01 -15.98 11.04
C GLY A 118 13.45 -17.41 11.04
N GLY A 119 12.26 -17.61 10.46
CA GLY A 119 11.63 -18.90 10.22
C GLY A 119 10.93 -18.90 8.85
N THR A 120 9.73 -19.49 8.77
CA THR A 120 8.86 -19.24 7.62
C THR A 120 8.59 -17.74 7.50
N PRO A 121 8.80 -17.10 6.33
CA PRO A 121 8.58 -15.68 6.18
C PRO A 121 7.15 -15.26 6.58
N ILE A 122 7.05 -14.24 7.42
CA ILE A 122 5.77 -13.63 7.82
C ILE A 122 5.86 -12.14 7.55
N VAL A 123 4.82 -11.60 6.92
CA VAL A 123 4.60 -10.17 6.73
C VAL A 123 3.40 -9.71 7.55
N GLY A 124 3.48 -8.50 8.08
CA GLY A 124 2.39 -7.85 8.80
C GLY A 124 2.22 -6.41 8.34
N ARG A 125 0.97 -5.93 8.33
CA ARG A 125 0.63 -4.55 8.02
C ARG A 125 -0.51 -4.04 8.90
N ASN A 126 -0.31 -2.85 9.44
CA ASN A 126 -1.37 -1.96 9.89
C ASN A 126 -1.69 -0.98 8.75
N PHE A 127 -2.97 -0.87 8.41
CA PHE A 127 -3.47 0.14 7.48
C PHE A 127 -4.36 1.10 8.25
N ASP A 128 -3.73 2.17 8.73
CA ASP A 128 -4.38 3.14 9.61
C ASP A 128 -4.68 4.40 8.81
N TRP A 129 -5.97 4.57 8.57
CA TRP A 129 -6.59 5.71 7.93
C TRP A 129 -8.03 5.82 8.45
N ASP A 130 -8.86 6.68 7.86
CA ASP A 130 -10.26 6.82 8.23
C ASP A 130 -11.00 5.49 8.17
N PRO A 131 -11.89 5.19 9.13
CA PRO A 131 -12.63 3.94 9.17
C PRO A 131 -13.41 3.68 7.89
N ALA A 132 -13.17 2.52 7.27
CA ALA A 132 -13.90 2.06 6.11
C ALA A 132 -14.03 0.53 6.08
N PRO A 133 -14.98 -0.02 5.31
CA PRO A 133 -15.08 -1.46 5.10
C PRO A 133 -13.80 -2.00 4.45
N ALA A 134 -13.19 -3.03 5.04
CA ALA A 134 -12.08 -3.73 4.39
C ALA A 134 -12.61 -4.84 3.50
N THR A 135 -11.87 -5.15 2.45
CA THR A 135 -12.24 -6.17 1.48
C THR A 135 -11.04 -7.07 1.20
N LEU A 136 -11.18 -8.36 1.49
CA LEU A 136 -10.24 -9.41 1.12
C LEU A 136 -10.62 -9.99 -0.24
N ILE A 137 -9.72 -9.90 -1.22
CA ILE A 137 -10.00 -10.35 -2.58
C ILE A 137 -9.04 -11.47 -2.95
N ARG A 138 -9.57 -12.63 -3.32
CA ARG A 138 -8.78 -13.67 -4.01
C ARG A 138 -8.83 -13.41 -5.50
N VAL A 139 -7.71 -13.00 -6.08
CA VAL A 139 -7.60 -12.73 -7.51
C VAL A 139 -7.18 -14.01 -8.21
N ILE A 140 -7.99 -14.45 -9.16
CA ILE A 140 -7.82 -15.67 -9.94
C ILE A 140 -7.78 -15.28 -11.42
N PRO A 141 -6.62 -14.86 -11.94
CA PRO A 141 -6.52 -14.50 -13.34
C PRO A 141 -6.51 -15.74 -14.24
N SER A 142 -6.93 -15.56 -15.49
CA SER A 142 -6.86 -16.55 -16.57
C SER A 142 -5.46 -16.61 -17.20
N ASP A 143 -4.64 -15.57 -17.02
CA ASP A 143 -3.24 -15.51 -17.39
C ASP A 143 -2.41 -14.91 -16.25
N GLY A 144 -1.34 -15.56 -15.81
CA GLY A 144 -0.45 -15.05 -14.75
C GLY A 144 -0.78 -15.51 -13.34
N PRO A 145 -0.15 -14.92 -12.31
CA PRO A 145 -0.16 -15.44 -10.96
C PRO A 145 -1.45 -15.12 -10.20
N ARG A 146 -1.92 -16.06 -9.37
CA ARG A 146 -2.96 -15.77 -8.38
C ARG A 146 -2.43 -14.87 -7.28
N SER A 147 -3.30 -14.07 -6.68
CA SER A 147 -2.94 -13.26 -5.51
C SER A 147 -4.08 -13.14 -4.50
N LEU A 148 -3.70 -12.82 -3.27
CA LEU A 148 -4.60 -12.51 -2.17
C LEU A 148 -4.27 -11.09 -1.73
N VAL A 149 -5.26 -10.21 -1.84
CA VAL A 149 -5.05 -8.76 -1.75
C VAL A 149 -6.08 -8.13 -0.82
N MET A 150 -5.70 -7.00 -0.23
CA MET A 150 -6.59 -6.17 0.58
C MET A 150 -6.93 -4.88 -0.13
N MET A 151 -8.13 -4.40 0.12
CA MET A 151 -8.66 -3.16 -0.41
C MET A 151 -9.49 -2.45 0.65
N ASP A 152 -9.36 -1.12 0.70
CA ASP A 152 -10.36 -0.25 1.32
C ASP A 152 -11.55 -0.11 0.35
N ALA A 153 -12.76 -0.47 0.78
CA ALA A 153 -13.93 -0.49 -0.09
C ALA A 153 -14.28 0.90 -0.66
N ARG A 154 -13.80 2.01 -0.07
CA ARG A 154 -13.98 3.35 -0.64
C ARG A 154 -13.38 3.48 -2.04
N TYR A 155 -12.34 2.71 -2.37
CA TYR A 155 -11.80 2.66 -3.74
C TYR A 155 -12.77 2.04 -4.76
N LEU A 156 -13.79 1.32 -4.30
CA LEU A 156 -14.91 0.88 -5.13
C LEU A 156 -16.02 1.93 -5.24
N GLY A 157 -15.92 3.05 -4.52
CA GLY A 157 -16.99 4.02 -4.33
C GLY A 157 -17.98 3.59 -3.24
N ALA A 158 -17.54 2.80 -2.25
CA ALA A 158 -18.38 2.29 -1.18
C ALA A 158 -18.71 3.39 -0.13
N GLU A 159 -19.50 4.38 -0.53
CA GLU A 159 -20.62 4.83 0.31
C GLU A 159 -21.80 3.84 0.23
N THR A 160 -21.74 2.93 -0.75
CA THR A 160 -22.75 1.91 -1.04
C THR A 160 -22.49 0.60 -0.31
N ASP A 161 -23.53 0.01 0.26
CA ASP A 161 -23.54 -1.39 0.72
C ASP A 161 -23.24 -2.34 -0.46
N LEU A 162 -22.08 -3.00 -0.45
CA LEU A 162 -21.66 -3.93 -1.50
C LEU A 162 -22.58 -5.15 -1.61
N MET A 163 -23.35 -5.47 -0.56
CA MET A 163 -24.35 -6.53 -0.62
C MET A 163 -25.57 -6.11 -1.46
N ALA A 164 -25.90 -4.81 -1.46
CA ALA A 164 -26.98 -4.22 -2.24
C ALA A 164 -26.58 -3.94 -3.70
N ASP A 165 -25.38 -3.40 -3.94
CA ASP A 165 -24.82 -3.20 -5.28
C ASP A 165 -23.47 -3.90 -5.45
N ARG A 166 -23.47 -4.94 -6.29
CA ARG A 166 -22.30 -5.77 -6.58
C ARG A 166 -21.56 -5.34 -7.86
N ALA A 167 -22.04 -4.33 -8.60
CA ALA A 167 -21.36 -3.84 -9.80
C ALA A 167 -19.92 -3.34 -9.54
N PRO A 168 -19.62 -2.66 -8.41
CA PRO A 168 -18.27 -2.18 -8.12
C PRO A 168 -17.20 -3.28 -7.99
N LEU A 169 -17.57 -4.49 -7.57
CA LEU A 169 -16.64 -5.62 -7.35
C LEU A 169 -15.79 -5.95 -8.58
N LEU A 170 -16.30 -5.66 -9.78
CA LEU A 170 -15.64 -5.89 -11.05
C LEU A 170 -14.35 -5.06 -11.20
N ARG A 171 -14.22 -3.95 -10.47
CA ARG A 171 -13.01 -3.13 -10.41
C ARG A 171 -12.07 -3.49 -9.26
N GLY A 172 -12.47 -4.41 -8.37
CA GLY A 172 -11.78 -4.63 -7.09
C GLY A 172 -10.33 -5.10 -7.20
N ALA A 173 -9.96 -5.74 -8.32
CA ALA A 173 -8.58 -6.10 -8.58
C ALA A 173 -7.63 -4.91 -8.78
N GLY A 174 -8.12 -3.68 -9.01
CA GLY A 174 -7.30 -2.54 -9.43
C GLY A 174 -6.95 -1.51 -8.34
N GLY A 175 -7.73 -1.42 -7.26
CA GLY A 175 -7.56 -0.41 -6.19
C GLY A 175 -7.07 -1.01 -4.87
N VAL A 176 -6.12 -1.92 -4.95
CA VAL A 176 -5.62 -2.69 -3.79
C VAL A 176 -4.55 -1.92 -3.04
N VAL A 177 -4.47 -2.13 -1.73
CA VAL A 177 -3.53 -1.42 -0.85
C VAL A 177 -2.37 -2.31 -0.38
N ASP A 178 -2.58 -3.63 -0.38
CA ASP A 178 -1.53 -4.62 -0.20
C ASP A 178 -1.93 -5.96 -0.82
N GLY A 179 -0.98 -6.88 -0.89
CA GLY A 179 -1.27 -8.27 -1.13
C GLY A 179 -0.04 -9.14 -1.36
N ILE A 180 -0.28 -10.44 -1.48
CA ILE A 180 0.74 -11.47 -1.75
C ILE A 180 0.31 -12.30 -2.96
N ASN A 181 1.25 -12.62 -3.86
CA ASN A 181 0.98 -13.51 -4.99
C ASN A 181 1.39 -14.97 -4.71
N GLU A 182 1.03 -15.89 -5.60
CA GLU A 182 1.29 -17.33 -5.44
C GLU A 182 2.78 -17.71 -5.45
N HIS A 183 3.67 -16.77 -5.76
CA HIS A 183 5.12 -16.94 -5.66
C HIS A 183 5.68 -16.49 -4.31
N GLY A 184 4.84 -16.01 -3.40
CA GLY A 184 5.26 -15.52 -2.08
C GLY A 184 5.82 -14.10 -2.11
N LEU A 185 5.63 -13.34 -3.20
CA LEU A 185 5.96 -11.92 -3.25
C LEU A 185 4.82 -11.10 -2.65
N PHE A 186 5.13 -10.37 -1.59
CA PHE A 186 4.28 -9.37 -0.95
C PHE A 186 4.63 -7.96 -1.43
N VAL A 187 3.59 -7.14 -1.60
CA VAL A 187 3.72 -5.69 -1.74
C VAL A 187 2.64 -5.01 -0.89
N GLY A 188 3.04 -3.97 -0.16
CA GLY A 188 2.11 -3.10 0.57
C GLY A 188 2.55 -1.65 0.46
N LEU A 189 1.59 -0.72 0.54
CA LEU A 189 1.88 0.72 0.53
C LEU A 189 1.77 1.34 1.92
N ALA A 190 2.53 2.41 2.13
CA ALA A 190 2.32 3.36 3.21
C ALA A 190 2.44 4.79 2.65
N ALA A 191 1.78 5.75 3.29
CA ALA A 191 1.90 7.15 2.90
C ALA A 191 3.21 7.72 3.44
N ASP A 192 3.97 8.40 2.60
CA ASP A 192 5.18 9.11 3.03
C ASP A 192 4.79 10.54 3.41
N GLU A 193 4.51 10.76 4.70
CA GLU A 193 4.06 12.05 5.22
C GLU A 193 5.20 13.08 5.32
N THR A 194 6.44 12.61 5.22
CA THR A 194 7.64 13.44 5.32
C THR A 194 8.33 13.66 3.98
N ALA A 195 7.75 13.16 2.89
CA ALA A 195 8.32 13.36 1.57
C ALA A 195 8.39 14.85 1.23
N HIS A 196 9.54 15.28 0.76
CA HIS A 196 9.80 16.67 0.38
C HIS A 196 9.58 16.93 -1.12
N ASP A 197 9.20 15.91 -1.88
CA ASP A 197 9.04 15.97 -3.33
C ASP A 197 7.56 16.19 -3.72
N ASP A 198 7.31 16.99 -4.76
CA ASP A 198 5.97 17.20 -5.33
C ASP A 198 5.57 16.09 -6.35
N GLY A 199 6.15 14.89 -6.24
CA GLY A 199 5.99 13.82 -7.23
C GLY A 199 7.28 13.36 -7.89
N MET A 200 7.12 12.61 -8.99
CA MET A 200 8.24 12.03 -9.74
C MET A 200 8.33 12.64 -11.14
N ASP A 201 9.56 12.82 -11.63
CA ASP A 201 9.78 13.19 -13.03
C ASP A 201 9.37 12.06 -13.97
N ALA A 202 8.59 12.40 -14.99
CA ALA A 202 8.27 11.45 -16.05
C ALA A 202 9.52 11.14 -16.88
N LEU A 203 9.89 9.86 -16.94
CA LEU A 203 10.97 9.37 -17.77
C LEU A 203 10.44 9.00 -19.16
N PRO A 204 11.07 9.51 -20.24
CA PRO A 204 10.67 9.19 -21.61
C PRO A 204 10.66 7.69 -21.88
N GLY A 205 9.70 7.23 -22.68
CA GLY A 205 9.58 5.82 -23.08
C GLY A 205 8.99 4.90 -22.01
N ARG A 206 8.58 5.43 -20.85
CA ARG A 206 7.85 4.70 -19.80
C ARG A 206 6.40 5.18 -19.74
N PRO A 207 5.41 4.28 -19.80
CA PRO A 207 4.02 4.68 -19.57
C PRO A 207 3.82 5.15 -18.12
N THR A 208 3.01 6.19 -17.94
CA THR A 208 2.59 6.67 -16.62
C THR A 208 1.38 5.89 -16.14
N VAL A 209 1.42 5.39 -14.90
CA VAL A 209 0.29 4.71 -14.24
C VAL A 209 0.04 5.34 -12.87
N GLY A 210 -1.17 5.21 -12.34
CA GLY A 210 -1.47 5.69 -11.00
C GLY A 210 -0.75 4.91 -9.89
N SER A 211 -0.60 5.52 -8.73
CA SER A 211 0.09 4.97 -7.56
C SER A 211 -0.47 3.62 -7.07
N LEU A 212 -1.79 3.40 -7.10
CA LEU A 212 -2.33 2.06 -6.77
C LEU A 212 -2.16 1.04 -7.91
N ALA A 213 -2.09 1.52 -9.15
CA ALA A 213 -1.97 0.64 -10.32
C ALA A 213 -0.60 -0.05 -10.38
N ILE A 214 0.48 0.60 -9.92
CA ILE A 214 1.81 -0.01 -9.91
C ILE A 214 1.88 -1.23 -8.98
N LEU A 215 1.22 -1.16 -7.82
CA LEU A 215 1.11 -2.28 -6.88
C LEU A 215 0.45 -3.49 -7.56
N ARG A 216 -0.67 -3.25 -8.26
CA ARG A 216 -1.36 -4.32 -8.99
C ARG A 216 -0.48 -4.91 -10.11
N LEU A 217 0.24 -4.07 -10.85
CA LEU A 217 1.15 -4.52 -11.91
C LEU A 217 2.31 -5.36 -11.37
N ILE A 218 2.84 -5.02 -10.19
CA ILE A 218 3.87 -5.80 -9.50
C ILE A 218 3.35 -7.20 -9.18
N LEU A 219 2.19 -7.30 -8.52
CA LEU A 219 1.59 -8.59 -8.15
C LEU A 219 1.35 -9.51 -9.35
N ASP A 220 0.96 -8.93 -10.49
CA ASP A 220 0.64 -9.66 -11.72
C ASP A 220 1.87 -10.13 -12.52
N ARG A 221 3.05 -9.53 -12.30
CA ARG A 221 4.20 -9.70 -13.21
C ARG A 221 5.49 -10.11 -12.54
N ALA A 222 5.63 -9.90 -11.24
CA ALA A 222 6.84 -10.21 -10.50
C ALA A 222 6.68 -11.46 -9.63
N ARG A 223 7.76 -12.19 -9.44
CA ARG A 223 7.84 -13.39 -8.59
C ARG A 223 8.77 -13.20 -7.39
N SER A 224 9.56 -12.13 -7.38
CA SER A 224 10.55 -11.80 -6.37
C SER A 224 10.70 -10.29 -6.23
N VAL A 225 11.34 -9.83 -5.15
CA VAL A 225 11.65 -8.42 -4.89
C VAL A 225 12.45 -7.81 -6.06
N ALA A 226 13.45 -8.52 -6.58
CA ALA A 226 14.23 -8.06 -7.72
C ALA A 226 13.36 -7.84 -8.98
N GLN A 227 12.42 -8.75 -9.26
CA GLN A 227 11.49 -8.58 -10.37
C GLN A 227 10.48 -7.46 -10.11
N ALA A 228 10.04 -7.28 -8.86
CA ALA A 228 9.13 -6.20 -8.48
C ALA A 228 9.77 -4.83 -8.71
N ILE A 229 11.05 -4.66 -8.33
CA ILE A 229 11.84 -3.46 -8.62
C ILE A 229 11.92 -3.21 -10.13
N ASN A 230 12.16 -4.24 -10.93
CA ASN A 230 12.22 -4.12 -12.39
C ASN A 230 10.86 -3.72 -12.99
N VAL A 231 9.76 -4.29 -12.50
CA VAL A 231 8.41 -3.90 -12.91
C VAL A 231 8.19 -2.43 -12.56
N ALA A 232 8.40 -2.02 -11.32
CA ALA A 232 8.21 -0.64 -10.87
C ALA A 232 9.04 0.35 -11.71
N SER A 233 10.30 0.00 -11.98
CA SER A 233 11.21 0.81 -12.78
C SER A 233 10.84 0.90 -14.27
N SER A 234 9.90 0.09 -14.77
CA SER A 234 9.43 0.19 -16.16
C SER A 234 8.31 1.22 -16.35
N TYR A 235 7.85 1.85 -15.26
CA TYR A 235 6.73 2.79 -15.24
C TYR A 235 7.14 4.16 -14.72
N ASN A 236 6.41 5.19 -15.17
CA ASN A 236 6.25 6.42 -14.39
C ASN A 236 5.05 6.23 -13.45
N ILE A 237 5.12 6.80 -12.24
CA ILE A 237 4.08 6.68 -11.22
C ILE A 237 3.52 8.08 -10.97
N ASP A 238 2.22 8.23 -11.23
CA ASP A 238 1.47 9.43 -10.89
C ASP A 238 0.83 9.25 -9.51
N PHE A 239 1.11 10.23 -8.63
CA PHE A 239 0.58 10.30 -7.28
C PHE A 239 -0.55 11.32 -7.15
N THR A 240 -0.93 12.00 -8.25
CA THR A 240 -2.02 12.98 -8.24
C THR A 240 -3.29 12.39 -7.64
N GLY A 241 -3.92 13.11 -6.71
CA GLY A 241 -5.14 12.66 -6.01
C GLY A 241 -4.91 11.97 -4.67
N GLY A 242 -3.67 11.74 -4.26
CA GLY A 242 -3.33 11.17 -2.96
C GLY A 242 -1.95 11.62 -2.47
N PRO A 243 -1.50 11.09 -1.32
CA PRO A 243 -0.15 11.36 -0.83
C PRO A 243 0.90 10.68 -1.70
N LEU A 244 2.16 11.08 -1.54
CA LEU A 244 3.27 10.23 -1.94
C LEU A 244 3.21 8.92 -1.16
N LEU A 245 3.51 7.82 -1.86
CA LEU A 245 3.53 6.49 -1.28
C LEU A 245 4.90 5.87 -1.44
N HIS A 246 5.31 5.13 -0.43
CA HIS A 246 6.36 4.14 -0.55
C HIS A 246 5.80 2.71 -0.54
N TYR A 247 6.49 1.81 -1.24
CA TYR A 247 6.06 0.43 -1.43
C TYR A 247 7.02 -0.52 -0.73
N PHE A 248 6.54 -1.23 0.28
CA PHE A 248 7.27 -2.30 0.95
C PHE A 248 7.16 -3.58 0.13
N LEU A 249 8.32 -4.16 -0.21
CA LEU A 249 8.44 -5.41 -0.94
C LEU A 249 9.09 -6.45 -0.03
N ALA A 250 8.55 -7.67 -0.02
CA ALA A 250 9.15 -8.81 0.65
C ALA A 250 8.84 -10.08 -0.13
N ASP A 251 9.75 -11.05 -0.19
CA ASP A 251 9.48 -12.34 -0.83
C ASP A 251 9.92 -13.55 0.01
N SER A 252 9.52 -14.73 -0.46
CA SER A 252 9.76 -16.00 0.23
C SER A 252 11.23 -16.41 0.33
N SER A 253 12.14 -15.74 -0.39
CA SER A 253 13.58 -16.00 -0.30
C SER A 253 14.23 -15.30 0.90
N GLY A 254 13.51 -14.40 1.57
CA GLY A 254 14.04 -13.58 2.65
C GLY A 254 14.56 -12.21 2.20
N ASP A 255 14.32 -11.85 0.94
CA ASP A 255 14.63 -10.52 0.42
C ASP A 255 13.51 -9.53 0.74
N ALA A 256 13.90 -8.27 0.95
CA ALA A 256 12.99 -7.16 1.13
C ALA A 256 13.62 -5.83 0.69
N ALA A 257 12.78 -4.91 0.23
CA ALA A 257 13.18 -3.57 -0.15
C ALA A 257 12.00 -2.60 0.00
N VAL A 258 12.30 -1.31 0.11
CA VAL A 258 11.31 -0.23 0.02
C VAL A 258 11.58 0.56 -1.25
N LEU A 259 10.53 0.86 -2.01
CA LEU A 259 10.55 1.77 -3.14
C LEU A 259 9.97 3.11 -2.72
N GLU A 260 10.71 4.21 -2.89
CA GLU A 260 10.29 5.56 -2.49
C GLU A 260 10.62 6.56 -3.59
N VAL A 261 9.95 7.72 -3.58
CA VAL A 261 10.32 8.85 -4.44
C VAL A 261 11.30 9.73 -3.68
N HIS A 262 12.53 9.84 -4.19
CA HIS A 262 13.57 10.70 -3.62
C HIS A 262 14.27 11.48 -4.72
N GLY A 263 14.34 12.81 -4.57
CA GLY A 263 14.87 13.69 -5.61
C GLY A 263 14.09 13.54 -6.92
N ARG A 264 12.77 13.40 -6.82
CA ARG A 264 11.84 13.21 -7.96
C ARG A 264 12.10 11.96 -8.79
N ARG A 265 12.75 10.94 -8.22
CA ARG A 265 13.04 9.65 -8.86
C ARG A 265 12.65 8.51 -7.95
N LEU A 266 12.22 7.39 -8.55
CA LEU A 266 12.04 6.15 -7.81
C LEU A 266 13.41 5.61 -7.37
N VAL A 267 13.61 5.47 -6.07
CA VAL A 267 14.82 4.89 -5.46
C VAL A 267 14.48 3.60 -4.72
N VAL A 268 15.50 2.76 -4.53
CA VAL A 268 15.39 1.49 -3.82
C VAL A 268 16.16 1.59 -2.51
N VAL A 269 15.48 1.36 -1.39
CA VAL A 269 16.09 1.19 -0.06
C VAL A 269 16.09 -0.30 0.28
N PRO A 270 17.19 -1.04 0.09
CA PRO A 270 17.23 -2.47 0.34
C PRO A 270 17.28 -2.78 1.84
N LYS A 271 16.71 -3.92 2.25
CA LYS A 271 16.98 -4.52 3.57
C LYS A 271 18.48 -4.78 3.70
N ALA A 272 19.05 -4.55 4.90
CA ALA A 272 20.45 -4.91 5.13
C ALA A 272 20.67 -6.43 4.99
N LYS A 273 21.80 -6.83 4.42
CA LYS A 273 22.09 -8.24 4.08
C LYS A 273 22.22 -9.14 5.31
N ASP A 274 22.68 -8.59 6.42
CA ASP A 274 22.85 -9.25 7.72
C ASP A 274 21.56 -9.28 8.55
N ARG A 275 20.51 -8.56 8.14
CA ARG A 275 19.21 -8.53 8.83
C ARG A 275 18.26 -9.58 8.27
N ARG A 276 17.63 -10.34 9.18
CA ARG A 276 16.52 -11.26 8.90
C ARG A 276 15.14 -10.62 9.07
N TRP A 277 15.05 -9.30 9.01
CA TRP A 277 13.78 -8.59 9.10
C TRP A 277 13.85 -7.24 8.38
N ALA A 278 12.70 -6.70 8.02
CA ALA A 278 12.54 -5.33 7.50
C ALA A 278 11.30 -4.69 8.11
N CYS A 279 11.31 -3.36 8.22
CA CYS A 279 10.18 -2.58 8.72
C CYS A 279 10.05 -1.26 7.94
N LEU A 280 8.83 -0.75 7.86
CA LEU A 280 8.45 0.51 7.22
C LEU A 280 7.35 1.19 8.05
N GLU A 281 7.43 2.52 8.14
CA GLU A 281 6.43 3.43 8.72
C GLU A 281 6.32 4.64 7.79
N ASN A 282 5.39 5.57 8.02
CA ASN A 282 5.07 6.75 7.22
C ASN A 282 6.16 7.85 7.08
N PHE A 283 7.43 7.58 7.40
CA PHE A 283 8.52 8.53 7.17
C PHE A 283 9.40 8.10 5.99
N HIS A 284 10.15 9.03 5.43
CA HIS A 284 11.01 8.82 4.27
C HIS A 284 12.26 8.05 4.66
N LEU A 285 12.42 6.80 4.21
CA LEU A 285 13.56 5.96 4.61
C LEU A 285 14.86 6.38 3.91
N ALA A 286 14.80 6.87 2.67
CA ALA A 286 15.98 7.13 1.86
C ALA A 286 16.91 8.20 2.47
N ASP A 287 16.37 9.21 3.17
CA ASP A 287 17.13 10.29 3.81
C ASP A 287 17.16 10.21 5.35
N THR A 288 16.54 9.17 5.92
CA THR A 288 16.52 8.92 7.36
C THR A 288 17.49 7.78 7.70
N PRO A 289 18.68 8.08 8.25
CA PRO A 289 19.61 7.09 8.78
C PRO A 289 18.98 6.18 9.84
N GLU A 290 19.43 4.93 9.91
CA GLU A 290 18.89 3.87 10.77
C GLU A 290 18.77 4.26 12.26
N ASP A 291 19.73 5.00 12.81
CA ASP A 291 19.69 5.50 14.19
C ASP A 291 18.54 6.48 14.41
N ARG A 292 18.23 7.33 13.42
CA ARG A 292 17.07 8.23 13.47
C ARG A 292 15.75 7.50 13.24
N ARG A 293 15.73 6.47 12.38
CA ARG A 293 14.53 5.64 12.16
C ARG A 293 13.98 5.06 13.47
N ARG A 294 14.87 4.63 14.37
CA ARG A 294 14.51 4.03 15.66
C ARG A 294 13.89 4.99 16.66
N ASN A 295 13.97 6.30 16.40
CA ASN A 295 13.32 7.33 17.22
C ASN A 295 11.84 7.52 16.85
N HIS A 296 11.39 7.00 15.70
CA HIS A 296 9.96 6.91 15.39
C HIS A 296 9.34 5.79 16.23
N ALA A 297 8.17 6.04 16.81
CA ALA A 297 7.60 5.17 17.83
C ALA A 297 7.31 3.77 17.30
N CYS A 298 6.56 3.67 16.19
CA CYS A 298 6.16 2.40 15.60
C CYS A 298 7.35 1.67 14.98
N TYR A 299 8.20 2.35 14.19
CA TYR A 299 9.42 1.76 13.64
C TYR A 299 10.38 1.30 14.74
N GLY A 300 10.56 2.10 15.79
CA GLY A 300 11.40 1.77 16.93
C GLY A 300 10.93 0.51 17.65
N ALA A 301 9.62 0.39 17.91
CA ALA A 301 9.00 -0.81 18.48
C ALA A 301 9.18 -2.02 17.56
N CYS A 302 8.82 -1.87 16.28
CA CYS A 302 9.01 -2.87 15.23
C CYS A 302 10.46 -3.40 15.17
N ALA A 303 11.41 -2.49 15.07
CA ALA A 303 12.82 -2.81 14.98
C ALA A 303 13.36 -3.47 16.26
N ARG A 304 12.90 -3.06 17.45
CA ARG A 304 13.26 -3.71 18.72
C ARG A 304 12.75 -5.15 18.76
N ALA A 305 11.46 -5.36 18.50
CA ALA A 305 10.84 -6.68 18.55
C ALA A 305 11.50 -7.65 17.55
N LEU A 306 11.67 -7.23 16.30
CA LEU A 306 12.27 -8.06 15.24
C LEU A 306 13.76 -8.29 15.42
N THR A 307 14.49 -7.34 16.04
CA THR A 307 15.89 -7.57 16.41
C THR A 307 16.00 -8.58 17.54
N ALA A 308 15.17 -8.46 18.58
CA ALA A 308 15.17 -9.35 19.73
C ALA A 308 14.81 -10.80 19.36
N SER A 309 13.91 -10.98 18.38
CA SER A 309 13.55 -12.31 17.86
C SER A 309 14.40 -12.76 16.67
N ASP A 310 15.36 -11.94 16.23
CA ASP A 310 16.19 -12.24 15.07
C ASP A 310 15.36 -12.54 13.80
N GLY A 311 14.25 -11.80 13.65
CA GLY A 311 13.28 -11.95 12.58
C GLY A 311 12.40 -13.19 12.68
N LEU A 312 12.49 -13.99 13.75
CA LEU A 312 11.59 -15.10 13.99
C LEU A 312 10.23 -14.56 14.41
N LEU A 313 9.18 -14.97 13.70
CA LEU A 313 7.79 -14.63 14.00
C LEU A 313 6.94 -15.89 13.97
N THR A 314 5.98 -15.97 14.89
CA THR A 314 4.80 -16.83 14.78
C THR A 314 3.60 -15.97 14.40
N THR A 315 2.48 -16.60 14.03
CA THR A 315 1.20 -15.88 13.84
C THR A 315 0.83 -15.06 15.07
N GLU A 316 1.00 -15.62 16.27
CA GLU A 316 0.69 -14.95 17.54
C GLU A 316 1.61 -13.75 17.77
N SER A 317 2.93 -13.91 17.62
CA SER A 317 3.86 -12.79 17.85
C SER A 317 3.73 -11.71 16.78
N ALA A 318 3.35 -12.06 15.55
CA ALA A 318 3.06 -11.09 14.50
C ALA A 318 1.83 -10.23 14.81
N PHE A 319 0.75 -10.84 15.33
CA PHE A 319 -0.41 -10.07 15.81
C PHE A 319 -0.07 -9.21 17.03
N GLY A 320 0.69 -9.75 17.99
CA GLY A 320 1.17 -8.96 19.13
C GLY A 320 1.98 -7.75 18.68
N LEU A 321 2.83 -7.91 17.66
CA LEU A 321 3.60 -6.80 17.10
C LEU A 321 2.70 -5.78 16.39
N LEU A 322 1.72 -6.22 15.61
CA LEU A 322 0.74 -5.31 14.99
C LEU A 322 -0.01 -4.47 16.04
N ASP A 323 -0.25 -5.01 17.23
CA ASP A 323 -0.93 -4.29 18.30
C ASP A 323 -0.04 -3.25 18.97
N GLU A 324 1.27 -3.49 19.00
CA GLU A 324 2.27 -2.56 19.55
C GLU A 324 2.55 -1.38 18.61
N VAL A 325 2.44 -1.57 17.29
CA VAL A 325 2.90 -0.63 16.25
C VAL A 325 1.76 0.05 15.48
N ARG A 326 0.74 0.47 16.22
CA ARG A 326 -0.47 1.14 15.71
C ARG A 326 -0.52 2.59 16.16
#